data_AF-A0A0E9N2I4-F1
#
_entry.id   AF-A0A0E9N2I4-F1
#
_cell.length_a   1.000
_cell.length_b   1.000
_cell.length_c   1.000
_cell.angle_alpha   90.00
_cell.angle_beta   90.00
_cell.angle_gamma   90.00
#
_symmetry.space_group_name_H-M   'P 1'
#
loop_
_entity.id
_entity.type
_entity.pdbx_description
1 polymer ?
#
loop_
_entity_poly.entity_id
_entity_poly.type
_entity_poly.pdbx_seq_one_letter_code
_entity_poly.pdbx_strand_id
1 'polypeptide(L)'
;MASANTPHDLAGALQNSLLSNLNAAADMLGNAISMCPDETWNGRTKFYYIAYHTLVFFDYFISIPPEKFSAGLPYTLYDPFRLPENAIDDVVPDAVYPKRAMLAWLHVCKDRCNTVVSGLGESDFLAHWLNGSADLNLDLVSDASRNCSVLEILVYNLRHVQHHVAQLNMLLRQETGEAPGYIAHALKPSVPVREKLINNYLSGYNNFDVEAMIADLSESIVFENESQGTITLHLEGIDAFRQQATQALSYFSSRRQQPVSMVHSMEQTTVNINYSAILATDFPDGMKKGSSLALKGRTVFEFSGELISRITDIA
;
A
#
# COMPACT_ATOMS: atom_id res chain seq x y z
N MET A 1 17.79 4.63 -39.94
CA MET A 1 17.33 5.32 -38.72
C MET A 1 17.27 4.26 -37.63
N ALA A 2 18.26 4.25 -36.75
CA ALA A 2 18.30 3.31 -35.63
C ALA A 2 17.27 3.78 -34.58
N SER A 3 16.32 2.92 -34.22
CA SER A 3 15.52 3.14 -33.02
C SER A 3 16.47 3.08 -31.84
N ALA A 4 16.61 4.19 -31.12
CA ALA A 4 17.28 4.17 -29.83
C ALA A 4 16.51 3.20 -28.93
N ASN A 5 17.15 2.08 -28.57
CA ASN A 5 16.70 1.24 -27.47
C ASN A 5 16.72 2.13 -26.23
N THR A 6 15.55 2.56 -25.76
CA THR A 6 15.38 3.01 -24.38
C THR A 6 15.92 1.89 -23.48
N PRO A 7 16.91 2.15 -22.62
CA PRO A 7 17.38 1.13 -21.69
C PRO A 7 16.19 0.69 -20.83
N HIS A 8 15.91 -0.62 -20.84
CA HIS A 8 14.91 -1.18 -19.94
C HIS A 8 15.40 -1.01 -18.50
N ASP A 9 14.61 -0.33 -17.67
CA ASP A 9 14.87 -0.20 -16.23
C ASP A 9 14.57 -1.53 -15.53
N LEU A 10 15.55 -2.43 -15.59
CA LEU A 10 15.48 -3.74 -14.95
C LEU A 10 15.40 -3.62 -13.42
N ALA A 11 16.07 -2.61 -12.84
CA ALA A 11 16.09 -2.40 -11.40
C ALA A 11 14.70 -2.01 -10.88
N GLY A 12 14.05 -1.02 -11.50
CA GLY A 12 12.67 -0.65 -11.19
C GLY A 12 11.69 -1.81 -11.42
N ALA A 13 11.87 -2.59 -12.49
CA ALA A 13 11.03 -3.78 -12.74
C ALA A 13 11.17 -4.85 -11.64
N LEU A 14 12.40 -5.09 -11.14
CA LEU A 14 12.66 -6.02 -10.05
C LEU A 14 12.10 -5.53 -8.72
N GLN A 15 12.26 -4.24 -8.40
CA GLN A 15 11.68 -3.61 -7.21
C GLN A 15 10.15 -3.74 -7.21
N ASN A 16 9.50 -3.38 -8.32
CA ASN A 16 8.05 -3.52 -8.47
C ASN A 16 7.59 -4.98 -8.36
N SER A 17 8.36 -5.92 -8.92
CA SER A 17 8.06 -7.35 -8.82
C SER A 17 8.18 -7.86 -7.38
N LEU A 18 9.22 -7.46 -6.66
CA LEU A 18 9.41 -7.81 -5.25
C LEU A 18 8.27 -7.27 -4.39
N LEU A 19 7.92 -5.99 -4.58
CA LEU A 19 6.83 -5.35 -3.85
C LEU A 19 5.47 -6.02 -4.13
N SER A 20 5.20 -6.33 -5.39
CA SER A 20 3.96 -7.03 -5.79
C SER A 20 3.86 -8.41 -5.14
N ASN A 21 4.96 -9.17 -5.09
CA ASN A 21 4.97 -10.51 -4.48
C ASN A 21 4.85 -10.47 -2.95
N LEU A 22 5.51 -9.52 -2.28
CA LEU A 22 5.36 -9.31 -0.83
C LEU A 22 3.91 -9.00 -0.46
N ASN A 23 3.28 -8.07 -1.20
CA ASN A 23 1.89 -7.73 -0.97
C ASN A 23 0.94 -8.90 -1.30
N ALA A 24 1.19 -9.67 -2.37
CA ALA A 24 0.39 -10.85 -2.68
C ALA A 24 0.46 -11.90 -1.56
N ALA A 25 1.65 -12.15 -1.00
CA ALA A 25 1.81 -13.06 0.14
C ALA A 25 1.09 -12.53 1.39
N ALA A 26 1.17 -11.23 1.67
CA ALA A 26 0.42 -10.56 2.73
C ALA A 26 -1.11 -10.67 2.51
N ASP A 27 -1.59 -10.52 1.28
CA ASP A 27 -3.01 -10.70 0.96
C ASP A 27 -3.46 -12.15 1.17
N MET A 28 -2.61 -13.12 0.86
CA MET A 28 -2.92 -14.53 1.13
C MET A 28 -3.02 -14.79 2.65
N LEU A 29 -2.16 -14.17 3.46
CA LEU A 29 -2.29 -14.18 4.92
C LEU A 29 -3.62 -13.56 5.38
N GLY A 30 -3.98 -12.39 4.84
CA GLY A 30 -5.24 -11.71 5.15
C GLY A 30 -6.47 -12.56 4.81
N ASN A 31 -6.46 -13.24 3.66
CA ASN A 31 -7.53 -14.14 3.26
C ASN A 31 -7.62 -15.36 4.19
N ALA A 32 -6.49 -15.95 4.58
CA ALA A 32 -6.48 -17.07 5.52
C ALA A 32 -7.05 -16.65 6.89
N ILE A 33 -6.61 -15.51 7.43
CA ILE A 33 -7.14 -14.95 8.69
C ILE A 33 -8.65 -14.73 8.58
N SER A 34 -9.12 -14.09 7.50
CA SER A 34 -10.53 -13.75 7.32
C SER A 34 -11.43 -15.00 7.25
N MET A 35 -10.95 -16.05 6.58
CA MET A 35 -11.69 -17.31 6.38
C MET A 35 -11.72 -18.21 7.62
N CYS A 36 -10.83 -18.00 8.60
CA CYS A 36 -10.78 -18.81 9.81
C CYS A 36 -12.08 -18.71 10.62
N PRO A 37 -12.72 -19.83 11.01
CA PRO A 37 -13.88 -19.82 11.90
C PRO A 37 -13.58 -19.14 13.23
N ASP A 38 -14.57 -18.44 13.79
CA ASP A 38 -14.39 -17.69 15.04
C ASP A 38 -14.08 -18.62 16.22
N GLU A 39 -14.62 -19.83 16.24
CA GLU A 39 -14.33 -20.85 17.24
C GLU A 39 -12.86 -21.28 17.20
N THR A 40 -12.34 -21.57 16.01
CA THR A 40 -10.93 -21.92 15.77
C THR A 40 -10.00 -20.77 16.15
N TRP A 41 -10.38 -19.53 15.81
CA TRP A 41 -9.61 -18.33 16.14
C TRP A 41 -9.57 -18.07 17.64
N ASN A 42 -10.72 -18.03 18.30
CA ASN A 42 -10.85 -17.71 19.72
C ASN A 42 -10.31 -18.82 20.64
N GLY A 43 -10.25 -20.06 20.16
CA GLY A 43 -9.68 -21.20 20.87
C GLY A 43 -8.15 -21.17 21.06
N ARG A 44 -7.45 -20.13 20.60
CA ARG A 44 -5.98 -20.05 20.59
C ARG A 44 -5.34 -21.31 20.00
N THR A 45 -5.90 -21.76 18.88
CA THR A 45 -5.38 -22.92 18.16
C THR A 45 -4.02 -22.58 17.55
N LYS A 46 -3.31 -23.61 17.07
CA LYS A 46 -2.07 -23.44 16.32
C LYS A 46 -2.22 -22.46 15.14
N PHE A 47 -3.42 -22.40 14.53
CA PHE A 47 -3.74 -21.43 13.48
C PHE A 47 -3.56 -19.99 13.95
N TYR A 48 -4.12 -19.65 15.13
CA TYR A 48 -4.03 -18.31 15.70
C TYR A 48 -2.57 -17.90 15.95
N TYR A 49 -1.77 -18.79 16.54
CA TYR A 49 -0.36 -18.51 16.82
C TYR A 49 0.48 -18.36 15.54
N ILE A 50 0.26 -19.20 14.52
CA ILE A 50 0.93 -19.05 13.22
C ILE A 50 0.57 -17.70 12.58
N ALA A 51 -0.72 -17.35 12.55
CA ALA A 51 -1.17 -16.09 11.94
C ALA A 51 -0.54 -14.87 12.64
N TYR A 52 -0.52 -14.87 13.98
CA TYR A 52 0.11 -13.83 14.77
C TYR A 52 1.62 -13.71 14.53
N HIS A 53 2.34 -14.83 14.65
CA HIS A 53 3.77 -14.91 14.38
C HIS A 53 4.11 -14.38 12.99
N THR A 54 3.38 -14.84 11.98
CA THR A 54 3.63 -14.44 10.59
C THR A 54 3.53 -12.93 10.43
N LEU A 55 2.55 -12.31 11.09
CA LEU A 55 2.35 -10.86 11.05
C LEU A 55 3.44 -10.08 11.80
N VAL A 56 3.87 -10.54 12.99
CA VAL A 56 4.99 -9.94 13.74
C VAL A 56 6.25 -9.91 12.90
N PHE A 57 6.62 -11.05 12.32
CA PHE A 57 7.84 -11.17 11.53
C PHE A 57 7.74 -10.46 10.18
N PHE A 58 6.56 -10.42 9.56
CA PHE A 58 6.35 -9.61 8.36
C PHE A 58 6.64 -8.14 8.62
N ASP A 59 6.11 -7.57 9.71
CA ASP A 59 6.36 -6.20 10.18
C ASP A 59 7.85 -5.97 10.50
N TYR A 60 8.45 -6.92 11.23
CA TYR A 60 9.83 -6.84 11.67
C TYR A 60 10.81 -6.79 10.50
N PHE A 61 10.69 -7.69 9.53
CA PHE A 61 11.63 -7.80 8.42
C PHE A 61 11.48 -6.68 7.37
N ILE A 62 10.37 -5.94 7.35
CA ILE A 62 10.25 -4.72 6.54
C ILE A 62 10.72 -3.46 7.29
N SER A 63 11.09 -3.57 8.57
CA SER A 63 11.72 -2.49 9.33
C SER A 63 13.22 -2.47 9.05
N ILE A 64 13.67 -1.51 8.23
CA ILE A 64 15.03 -1.44 7.69
C ILE A 64 15.71 -0.13 8.12
N PRO A 65 16.70 -0.15 9.02
CA PRO A 65 17.00 -1.23 9.98
C PRO A 65 15.90 -1.35 11.07
N PRO A 66 15.88 -2.44 11.86
CA PRO A 66 14.80 -2.70 12.82
C PRO A 66 14.88 -1.88 14.12
N GLU A 67 15.68 -0.80 14.20
CA GLU A 67 15.86 0.01 15.42
C GLU A 67 14.55 0.53 16.02
N LYS A 68 13.64 1.00 15.17
CA LYS A 68 12.37 1.59 15.57
C LYS A 68 11.21 0.60 15.48
N PHE A 69 11.52 -0.70 15.35
CA PHE A 69 10.47 -1.71 15.28
C PHE A 69 9.66 -1.72 16.56
N SER A 70 8.34 -1.64 16.39
CA SER A 70 7.36 -1.83 17.44
C SER A 70 6.16 -2.52 16.81
N ALA A 71 5.82 -3.70 17.31
CA ALA A 71 4.67 -4.45 16.82
C ALA A 71 3.37 -3.67 17.08
N GLY A 72 2.46 -3.66 16.11
CA GLY A 72 1.15 -3.02 16.24
C GLY A 72 0.24 -3.71 17.27
N LEU A 73 0.51 -4.97 17.59
CA LEU A 73 -0.11 -5.72 18.67
C LEU A 73 0.98 -6.25 19.62
N PRO A 74 0.87 -6.02 20.94
CA PRO A 74 1.88 -6.46 21.92
C PRO A 74 2.05 -7.98 22.05
N TYR A 75 3.30 -8.39 22.21
CA TYR A 75 3.73 -9.75 22.53
C TYR A 75 4.78 -9.75 23.64
N THR A 76 4.97 -10.92 24.23
CA THR A 76 6.03 -11.22 25.18
C THR A 76 6.89 -12.36 24.63
N LEU A 77 8.21 -12.27 24.82
CA LEU A 77 9.13 -13.37 24.54
C LEU A 77 9.14 -14.34 25.71
N TYR A 78 8.71 -15.58 25.47
CA TYR A 78 8.64 -16.62 26.48
C TYR A 78 9.90 -17.49 26.50
N ASP A 79 10.18 -18.08 27.65
CA ASP A 79 11.15 -19.17 27.73
C ASP A 79 10.70 -20.33 26.80
N PRO A 80 11.54 -20.80 25.86
CA PRO A 80 11.21 -21.91 24.96
C PRO A 80 10.80 -23.21 25.66
N PHE A 81 11.18 -23.39 26.93
CA PHE A 81 10.78 -24.53 27.74
C PHE A 81 9.44 -24.33 28.48
N ARG A 82 8.79 -23.17 28.30
CA ARG A 82 7.55 -22.78 28.99
C ARG A 82 6.52 -22.15 28.05
N LEU A 83 6.46 -22.65 26.81
CA LEU A 83 5.51 -22.16 25.82
C LEU A 83 4.08 -22.68 26.09
N PRO A 84 3.05 -21.88 25.75
CA PRO A 84 1.68 -22.39 25.65
C PRO A 84 1.59 -23.58 24.69
N GLU A 85 0.66 -24.51 24.93
CA GLU A 85 0.54 -25.77 24.18
C GLU A 85 0.51 -25.64 22.65
N ASN A 86 -0.17 -24.61 22.13
CA ASN A 86 -0.31 -24.37 20.69
C ASN A 86 0.64 -23.30 20.13
N ALA A 87 1.47 -22.68 20.97
CA ALA A 87 2.45 -21.70 20.52
C ALA A 87 3.50 -22.39 19.63
N ILE A 88 3.95 -21.68 18.60
CA ILE A 88 4.89 -22.24 17.63
C ILE A 88 6.35 -21.84 17.88
N ASP A 89 6.55 -20.78 18.66
CA ASP A 89 7.84 -20.26 19.09
C ASP A 89 7.68 -19.40 20.36
N ASP A 90 8.73 -18.67 20.72
CA ASP A 90 8.80 -17.78 21.88
C ASP A 90 8.04 -16.46 21.72
N VAL A 91 7.55 -16.12 20.53
CA VAL A 91 6.76 -14.91 20.27
C VAL A 91 5.29 -15.17 20.61
N VAL A 92 4.90 -14.84 21.85
CA VAL A 92 3.55 -15.13 22.37
C VAL A 92 2.73 -13.84 22.50
N PRO A 93 1.54 -13.74 21.88
CA PRO A 93 0.67 -12.56 22.01
C PRO A 93 0.18 -12.36 23.44
N ASP A 94 0.18 -11.10 23.91
CA ASP A 94 -0.21 -10.76 25.29
C ASP A 94 -1.71 -10.93 25.56
N ALA A 95 -2.52 -10.92 24.49
CA ALA A 95 -3.97 -11.09 24.56
C ALA A 95 -4.51 -11.93 23.38
N VAL A 96 -5.80 -12.30 23.45
CA VAL A 96 -6.52 -12.82 22.26
C VAL A 96 -7.00 -11.64 21.45
N TYR A 97 -6.26 -11.30 20.41
CA TYR A 97 -6.63 -10.23 19.51
C TYR A 97 -7.70 -10.72 18.52
N PRO A 98 -8.77 -9.94 18.27
CA PRO A 98 -9.78 -10.33 17.30
C PRO A 98 -9.23 -10.27 15.87
N LYS A 99 -9.75 -11.09 14.95
CA LYS A 99 -9.35 -11.09 13.52
C LYS A 99 -9.25 -9.68 12.93
N ARG A 100 -10.24 -8.83 13.20
CA ARG A 100 -10.27 -7.43 12.74
C ARG A 100 -9.03 -6.62 13.13
N ALA A 101 -8.46 -6.86 14.31
CA ALA A 101 -7.28 -6.14 14.78
C ALA A 101 -6.02 -6.63 14.04
N MET A 102 -5.88 -7.93 13.83
CA MET A 102 -4.76 -8.47 13.03
C MET A 102 -4.85 -8.04 11.57
N LEU A 103 -6.05 -8.05 10.98
CA LEU A 103 -6.26 -7.57 9.60
C LEU A 103 -5.96 -6.08 9.48
N ALA A 104 -6.36 -5.25 10.45
CA ALA A 104 -6.03 -3.84 10.48
C ALA A 104 -4.52 -3.61 10.60
N TRP A 105 -3.82 -4.39 11.43
CA TRP A 105 -2.36 -4.30 11.54
C TRP A 105 -1.65 -4.78 10.28
N LEU A 106 -2.11 -5.88 9.65
CA LEU A 106 -1.61 -6.35 8.36
C LEU A 106 -1.74 -5.28 7.27
N HIS A 107 -2.85 -4.54 7.27
CA HIS A 107 -3.03 -3.42 6.35
C HIS A 107 -1.97 -2.33 6.57
N VAL A 108 -1.74 -1.90 7.81
CA VAL A 108 -0.66 -0.95 8.15
C VAL A 108 0.72 -1.49 7.72
N CYS A 109 0.97 -2.78 7.88
CA CYS A 109 2.22 -3.41 7.45
C CYS A 109 2.40 -3.36 5.93
N LYS A 110 1.34 -3.62 5.16
CA LYS A 110 1.36 -3.51 3.69
C LYS A 110 1.66 -2.08 3.24
N ASP A 111 1.02 -1.09 3.84
CA ASP A 111 1.24 0.32 3.50
C ASP A 111 2.69 0.72 3.79
N ARG A 112 3.22 0.35 4.96
CA ARG A 112 4.64 0.58 5.27
C ARG A 112 5.56 -0.19 4.32
N CYS A 113 5.22 -1.42 3.94
CA CYS A 113 6.00 -2.20 2.95
C CYS A 113 6.05 -1.47 1.61
N ASN A 114 4.93 -0.88 1.15
CA ASN A 114 4.88 -0.07 -0.06
C ASN A 114 5.80 1.16 0.06
N THR A 115 5.64 1.95 1.12
CA THR A 115 6.46 3.15 1.35
C THR A 115 7.95 2.81 1.41
N VAL A 116 8.33 1.83 2.24
CA VAL A 116 9.74 1.46 2.44
C VAL A 116 10.33 0.92 1.15
N VAL A 117 9.73 -0.10 0.55
CA VAL A 117 10.34 -0.78 -0.61
C VAL A 117 10.39 0.14 -1.83
N SER A 118 9.37 0.96 -2.08
CA SER A 118 9.39 1.94 -3.18
C SER A 118 10.40 3.07 -2.97
N GLY A 119 10.76 3.37 -1.72
CA GLY A 119 11.76 4.39 -1.38
C GLY A 119 13.22 3.93 -1.49
N LEU A 120 13.47 2.62 -1.64
CA LEU A 120 14.83 2.07 -1.74
C LEU A 120 15.46 2.34 -3.11
N GLY A 121 16.69 2.86 -3.11
CA GLY A 121 17.56 2.89 -4.28
C GLY A 121 18.38 1.60 -4.45
N GLU A 122 19.08 1.47 -5.58
CA GLU A 122 19.92 0.29 -5.86
C GLU A 122 20.97 0.02 -4.76
N SER A 123 21.63 1.06 -4.25
CA SER A 123 22.63 0.91 -3.18
C SER A 123 22.01 0.43 -1.88
N ASP A 124 20.76 0.79 -1.61
CA ASP A 124 20.07 0.43 -0.37
C ASP A 124 19.74 -1.07 -0.37
N PHE A 125 19.31 -1.62 -1.51
CA PHE A 125 19.08 -3.06 -1.66
C PHE A 125 20.32 -3.91 -1.37
N LEU A 126 21.50 -3.40 -1.71
CA LEU A 126 22.78 -4.09 -1.49
C LEU A 126 23.37 -3.83 -0.09
N ALA A 127 22.86 -2.84 0.64
CA ALA A 127 23.30 -2.54 1.98
C ALA A 127 22.94 -3.67 2.95
N HIS A 128 23.71 -3.80 4.03
CA HIS A 128 23.40 -4.73 5.10
C HIS A 128 22.10 -4.32 5.81
N TRP A 129 21.18 -5.25 6.04
CA TRP A 129 19.87 -4.95 6.62
C TRP A 129 19.98 -4.34 8.03
N LEU A 130 20.91 -4.83 8.85
CA LEU A 130 21.17 -4.30 10.20
C LEU A 130 22.14 -3.11 10.22
N ASN A 131 22.30 -2.39 9.10
CA ASN A 131 23.18 -1.22 9.04
C ASN A 131 22.55 -0.03 9.79
N GLY A 132 22.78 0.03 11.11
CA GLY A 132 22.13 0.95 12.03
C GLY A 132 22.99 1.41 13.20
N SER A 133 22.41 2.20 14.09
CA SER A 133 23.01 2.66 15.36
C SER A 133 23.24 1.52 16.35
N ALA A 134 23.81 1.81 17.52
CA ALA A 134 24.04 0.80 18.56
C ALA A 134 22.73 0.24 19.18
N ASP A 135 21.59 0.88 18.92
CA ASP A 135 20.30 0.58 19.57
C ASP A 135 19.35 -0.26 18.68
N LEU A 136 19.90 -1.23 17.94
CA LEU A 136 19.10 -2.16 17.13
C LEU A 136 18.20 -3.06 18.01
N ASN A 137 16.93 -3.22 17.63
CA ASN A 137 16.10 -4.29 18.18
C ASN A 137 16.52 -5.62 17.54
N LEU A 138 17.28 -6.42 18.28
CA LEU A 138 17.81 -7.70 17.83
C LEU A 138 17.03 -8.92 18.36
N ASP A 139 15.96 -8.68 19.11
CA ASP A 139 15.27 -9.72 19.87
C ASP A 139 14.62 -10.78 18.96
N LEU A 140 14.30 -10.40 17.73
CA LEU A 140 13.72 -11.28 16.70
C LEU A 140 14.71 -11.66 15.60
N VAL A 141 15.99 -11.27 15.70
CA VAL A 141 17.01 -11.63 14.70
C VAL A 141 17.40 -13.09 14.88
N SER A 142 17.22 -13.87 13.82
CA SER A 142 17.82 -15.20 13.71
C SER A 142 19.27 -15.11 13.22
N ASP A 143 20.08 -16.14 13.53
CA ASP A 143 21.44 -16.26 12.96
C ASP A 143 21.43 -16.28 11.42
N ALA A 144 20.38 -16.84 10.82
CA ALA A 144 20.20 -16.90 9.37
C ALA A 144 19.91 -15.52 8.74
N SER A 145 19.26 -14.61 9.47
CA SER A 145 18.93 -13.25 8.99
C SER A 145 20.00 -12.22 9.31
N ARG A 146 20.90 -12.50 10.27
CA ARG A 146 21.86 -11.53 10.82
C ARG A 146 22.76 -10.87 9.77
N ASN A 147 23.14 -11.62 8.73
CA ASN A 147 24.08 -11.16 7.71
C ASN A 147 23.43 -10.83 6.36
N CYS A 148 22.10 -10.74 6.31
CA CYS A 148 21.39 -10.44 5.07
C CYS A 148 21.59 -8.99 4.64
N SER A 149 21.72 -8.79 3.33
CA SER A 149 21.42 -7.52 2.69
C SER A 149 19.92 -7.18 2.77
N VAL A 150 19.56 -5.94 2.47
CA VAL A 150 18.16 -5.51 2.39
C VAL A 150 17.38 -6.33 1.35
N LEU A 151 17.97 -6.60 0.19
CA LEU A 151 17.33 -7.46 -0.82
C LEU A 151 17.09 -8.89 -0.28
N GLU A 152 18.09 -9.47 0.38
CA GLU A 152 17.99 -10.82 0.92
C GLU A 152 16.96 -10.92 2.04
N ILE A 153 16.87 -9.93 2.93
CA ILE A 153 15.87 -9.97 4.01
C ILE A 153 14.44 -9.81 3.48
N LEU A 154 14.23 -9.00 2.44
CA LEU A 154 12.92 -8.87 1.79
C LEU A 154 12.51 -10.18 1.09
N VAL A 155 13.43 -10.86 0.42
CA VAL A 155 13.19 -12.20 -0.17
C VAL A 155 13.03 -13.27 0.92
N TYR A 156 13.75 -13.17 2.03
CA TYR A 156 13.54 -14.01 3.22
C TYR A 156 12.12 -13.86 3.75
N ASN A 157 11.67 -12.62 3.93
CA ASN A 157 10.33 -12.30 4.43
C ASN A 157 9.24 -12.86 3.51
N LEU A 158 9.36 -12.68 2.19
CA LEU A 158 8.45 -13.27 1.22
C LEU A 158 8.31 -14.80 1.40
N ARG A 159 9.44 -15.52 1.51
CA ARG A 159 9.44 -16.98 1.71
C ARG A 159 8.84 -17.38 3.05
N HIS A 160 9.13 -16.62 4.11
CA HIS A 160 8.59 -16.84 5.46
C HIS A 160 7.06 -16.71 5.48
N VAL A 161 6.53 -15.61 4.93
CA VAL A 161 5.07 -15.41 4.84
C VAL A 161 4.43 -16.51 4.02
N GLN A 162 4.97 -16.84 2.84
CA GLN A 162 4.45 -17.91 2.00
C GLN A 162 4.47 -19.28 2.69
N HIS A 163 5.53 -19.59 3.44
CA HIS A 163 5.66 -20.82 4.21
C HIS A 163 4.51 -20.96 5.23
N HIS A 164 4.27 -19.93 6.03
CA HIS A 164 3.24 -19.98 7.05
C HIS A 164 1.82 -19.88 6.48
N VAL A 165 1.60 -19.11 5.42
CA VAL A 165 0.32 -19.10 4.70
C VAL A 165 -0.03 -20.49 4.17
N ALA A 166 0.94 -21.25 3.66
CA ALA A 166 0.70 -22.62 3.24
C ALA A 166 0.27 -23.52 4.41
N GLN A 167 0.88 -23.35 5.59
CA GLN A 167 0.47 -24.06 6.81
C GLN A 167 -0.94 -23.67 7.26
N LEU A 168 -1.27 -22.37 7.26
CA LEU A 168 -2.61 -21.86 7.59
C LEU A 168 -3.66 -22.45 6.64
N ASN A 169 -3.40 -22.44 5.34
CA ASN A 169 -4.31 -23.01 4.34
C ASN A 169 -4.49 -24.53 4.52
N MET A 170 -3.43 -25.25 4.89
CA MET A 170 -3.53 -26.68 5.23
C MET A 170 -4.46 -26.90 6.43
N LEU A 171 -4.29 -26.11 7.50
CA LEU A 171 -5.13 -26.18 8.70
C LEU A 171 -6.59 -25.84 8.39
N LEU A 172 -6.86 -24.82 7.58
CA LEU A 172 -8.23 -24.49 7.14
C LEU A 172 -8.87 -25.65 6.38
N ARG A 173 -8.17 -26.26 5.43
CA ARG A 173 -8.70 -27.41 4.68
C ARG A 173 -9.02 -28.59 5.59
N GLN A 174 -8.19 -28.83 6.62
CA GLN A 174 -8.41 -29.91 7.58
C GLN A 174 -9.65 -29.66 8.45
N GLU A 175 -9.88 -28.41 8.83
CA GLU A 175 -10.97 -28.02 9.74
C GLU A 175 -12.31 -27.82 9.00
N THR A 176 -12.30 -27.13 7.86
CA THR A 176 -13.52 -26.66 7.17
C THR A 176 -13.76 -27.33 5.82
N GLY A 177 -12.77 -28.06 5.29
CA GLY A 177 -12.79 -28.57 3.91
C GLY A 177 -12.44 -27.53 2.84
N GLU A 178 -12.24 -26.27 3.22
CA GLU A 178 -11.98 -25.16 2.31
C GLU A 178 -10.73 -24.36 2.70
N ALA A 179 -10.14 -23.64 1.73
CA ALA A 179 -9.11 -22.65 1.99
C ALA A 179 -9.08 -21.61 0.86
N PRO A 180 -8.54 -20.40 1.12
CA PRO A 180 -8.45 -19.36 0.11
C PRO A 180 -7.61 -19.78 -1.11
N GLY A 181 -7.90 -19.15 -2.24
CA GLY A 181 -7.13 -19.30 -3.48
C GLY A 181 -5.76 -18.65 -3.44
N TYR A 182 -4.91 -19.04 -4.38
CA TYR A 182 -3.60 -18.42 -4.60
C TYR A 182 -3.76 -17.00 -5.19
N ILE A 183 -2.92 -16.06 -4.75
CA ILE A 183 -2.92 -14.69 -5.25
C ILE A 183 -1.64 -14.49 -6.06
N ALA A 184 -1.79 -14.37 -7.39
CA ALA A 184 -0.65 -14.18 -8.30
C ALA A 184 -0.10 -12.74 -8.30
N HIS A 185 -0.98 -11.77 -8.04
CA HIS A 185 -0.66 -10.36 -7.97
C HIS A 185 -1.40 -9.74 -6.79
N ALA A 186 -0.75 -8.84 -6.07
CA ALA A 186 -1.33 -8.14 -4.93
C ALA A 186 -2.75 -7.64 -5.23
N LEU A 187 -3.66 -7.86 -4.28
CA LEU A 187 -5.03 -7.40 -4.41
C LEU A 187 -5.03 -5.87 -4.41
N LYS A 188 -5.67 -5.32 -5.43
CA LYS A 188 -6.07 -3.92 -5.49
C LYS A 188 -7.29 -3.70 -4.58
N PRO A 189 -7.60 -2.47 -4.16
CA PRO A 189 -8.77 -2.23 -3.33
C PRO A 189 -10.03 -2.68 -4.06
N SER A 190 -11.01 -3.18 -3.31
CA SER A 190 -12.30 -3.58 -3.88
C SER A 190 -13.01 -2.39 -4.55
N VAL A 191 -13.92 -2.64 -5.49
CA VAL A 191 -14.66 -1.56 -6.17
C VAL A 191 -15.32 -0.57 -5.18
N PRO A 192 -16.04 -1.02 -4.12
CA PRO A 192 -16.60 -0.09 -3.14
C PRO A 192 -15.56 0.78 -2.43
N VAL A 193 -14.36 0.23 -2.17
CA VAL A 193 -13.26 1.02 -1.60
C VAL A 193 -12.75 2.03 -2.64
N ARG A 194 -12.46 1.60 -3.87
CA ARG A 194 -11.99 2.49 -4.95
C ARG A 194 -12.93 3.68 -5.14
N GLU A 195 -14.23 3.43 -5.20
CA GLU A 195 -15.25 4.47 -5.32
C GLU A 195 -15.23 5.41 -4.12
N LYS A 196 -15.08 4.89 -2.89
CA LYS A 196 -14.96 5.71 -1.68
C LYS A 196 -13.75 6.65 -1.75
N LEU A 197 -12.55 6.14 -2.06
CA LEU A 197 -11.32 6.93 -2.17
C LEU A 197 -11.47 8.03 -3.23
N ILE A 198 -12.00 7.68 -4.41
CA ILE A 198 -12.25 8.64 -5.49
C ILE A 198 -13.25 9.71 -5.05
N ASN A 199 -14.34 9.32 -4.40
CA ASN A 199 -15.36 10.28 -3.96
C ASN A 199 -14.82 11.24 -2.88
N ASN A 200 -13.98 10.75 -1.97
CA ASN A 200 -13.29 11.58 -0.98
C ASN A 200 -12.38 12.60 -1.67
N TYR A 201 -11.53 12.16 -2.61
CA TYR A 201 -10.68 13.03 -3.42
C TYR A 201 -11.49 14.12 -4.15
N LEU A 202 -12.55 13.72 -4.88
CA LEU A 202 -13.41 14.65 -5.62
C LEU A 202 -14.14 15.63 -4.70
N SER A 203 -14.56 15.18 -3.51
CA SER A 203 -15.17 16.03 -2.49
C SER A 203 -14.19 17.08 -1.99
N GLY A 204 -12.96 16.68 -1.63
CA GLY A 204 -11.89 17.61 -1.23
C GLY A 204 -11.61 18.64 -2.33
N TYR A 205 -11.48 18.18 -3.58
CA TYR A 205 -11.26 19.06 -4.73
C TYR A 205 -12.36 20.12 -4.86
N ASN A 206 -13.62 19.68 -4.84
CA ASN A 206 -14.81 20.53 -5.02
C ASN A 206 -15.00 21.51 -3.86
N ASN A 207 -14.55 21.17 -2.65
CA ASN A 207 -14.66 22.01 -1.47
C ASN A 207 -13.45 22.92 -1.22
N PHE A 208 -12.47 22.94 -2.13
CA PHE A 208 -11.21 23.67 -1.96
C PHE A 208 -10.41 23.20 -0.71
N ASP A 209 -10.60 21.94 -0.31
CA ASP A 209 -9.95 21.34 0.85
C ASP A 209 -8.80 20.42 0.40
N VAL A 210 -7.58 20.95 0.47
CA VAL A 210 -6.37 20.23 0.04
C VAL A 210 -6.06 19.06 0.95
N GLU A 211 -6.30 19.18 2.26
CA GLU A 211 -6.01 18.09 3.20
C GLU A 211 -6.97 16.91 2.97
N ALA A 212 -8.25 17.19 2.67
CA ALA A 212 -9.18 16.14 2.25
C ALA A 212 -8.83 15.52 0.89
N MET A 213 -8.24 16.29 -0.05
CA MET A 213 -7.78 15.74 -1.34
C MET A 213 -6.65 14.72 -1.16
N ILE A 214 -5.73 14.98 -0.23
CA ILE A 214 -4.51 14.17 -0.08
C ILE A 214 -4.65 13.02 0.91
N ALA A 215 -5.72 13.00 1.72
CA ALA A 215 -5.92 12.04 2.80
C ALA A 215 -5.86 10.57 2.35
N ASP A 216 -6.30 10.29 1.12
CA ASP A 216 -6.40 8.95 0.54
C ASP A 216 -5.35 8.69 -0.56
N LEU A 217 -4.31 9.53 -0.65
CA LEU A 217 -3.24 9.42 -1.64
C LEU A 217 -2.00 8.72 -1.04
N SER A 218 -1.29 7.95 -1.87
CA SER A 218 0.03 7.41 -1.53
C SER A 218 1.04 8.53 -1.31
N GLU A 219 2.01 8.34 -0.39
CA GLU A 219 3.14 9.26 -0.23
C GLU A 219 3.94 9.44 -1.54
N SER A 220 3.97 8.39 -2.36
CA SER A 220 4.60 8.32 -3.68
C SER A 220 3.65 8.60 -4.85
N ILE A 221 2.53 9.32 -4.62
CA ILE A 221 1.56 9.67 -5.66
C ILE A 221 2.22 10.28 -6.91
N VAL A 222 1.80 9.82 -8.08
CA VAL A 222 2.11 10.47 -9.36
C VAL A 222 0.88 11.18 -9.88
N PHE A 223 0.99 12.46 -10.21
CA PHE A 223 -0.09 13.23 -10.84
C PHE A 223 0.33 13.73 -12.21
N GLU A 224 -0.54 13.52 -13.20
CA GLU A 224 -0.32 13.94 -14.58
C GLU A 224 -1.54 14.67 -15.12
N ASN A 225 -1.29 15.75 -15.86
CA ASN A 225 -2.32 16.39 -16.69
C ASN A 225 -1.95 16.21 -18.16
N GLU A 226 -2.81 15.53 -18.91
CA GLU A 226 -2.65 15.27 -20.34
C GLU A 226 -3.65 16.12 -21.13
N SER A 227 -3.13 16.84 -22.14
CA SER A 227 -3.95 17.56 -23.11
C SER A 227 -3.48 17.21 -24.51
N GLN A 228 -4.41 16.78 -25.37
CA GLN A 228 -4.13 16.41 -26.77
C GLN A 228 -2.99 15.38 -26.91
N GLY A 229 -2.95 14.39 -26.01
CA GLY A 229 -1.93 13.33 -26.02
C GLY A 229 -0.55 13.75 -25.52
N THR A 230 -0.40 14.97 -24.98
CA THR A 230 0.86 15.47 -24.41
C THR A 230 0.69 15.71 -22.91
N ILE A 231 1.60 15.16 -22.10
CA ILE A 231 1.67 15.47 -20.67
C ILE A 231 2.13 16.92 -20.52
N THR A 232 1.24 17.76 -19.98
CA THR A 232 1.46 19.19 -19.74
C THR A 232 1.93 19.51 -18.32
N LEU A 233 1.69 18.59 -17.39
CA LEU A 233 2.15 18.66 -16.00
C LEU A 233 2.41 17.25 -15.51
N HIS A 234 3.51 17.08 -14.79
CA HIS A 234 3.88 15.84 -14.12
C HIS A 234 4.42 16.18 -12.74
N LEU A 235 3.90 15.52 -11.70
CA LEU A 235 4.30 15.69 -10.31
C LEU A 235 4.54 14.31 -9.69
N GLU A 236 5.57 14.21 -8.86
CA GLU A 236 5.88 13.02 -8.08
C GLU A 236 5.95 13.38 -6.60
N GLY A 237 5.27 12.59 -5.77
CA GLY A 237 5.27 12.72 -4.32
C GLY A 237 4.16 13.63 -3.77
N ILE A 238 3.73 13.32 -2.55
CA ILE A 238 2.62 13.98 -1.88
C ILE A 238 2.85 15.48 -1.62
N ASP A 239 4.10 15.87 -1.37
CA ASP A 239 4.45 17.27 -1.11
C ASP A 239 4.38 18.13 -2.38
N ALA A 240 4.87 17.61 -3.52
CA ALA A 240 4.77 18.29 -4.80
C ALA A 240 3.30 18.44 -5.23
N PHE A 241 2.50 17.38 -5.02
CA PHE A 241 1.05 17.44 -5.24
C PHE A 241 0.38 18.49 -4.34
N ARG A 242 0.64 18.48 -3.03
CA ARG A 242 0.08 19.44 -2.07
C ARG A 242 0.41 20.88 -2.45
N GLN A 243 1.67 21.15 -2.83
CA GLN A 243 2.10 22.48 -3.25
C GLN A 243 1.32 22.97 -4.48
N GLN A 244 1.21 22.13 -5.52
CA GLN A 244 0.44 22.47 -6.72
C GLN A 244 -1.05 22.69 -6.40
N ALA A 245 -1.65 21.79 -5.62
CA ALA A 245 -3.07 21.88 -5.25
C ALA A 245 -3.37 23.16 -4.47
N THR A 246 -2.48 23.55 -3.55
CA THR A 246 -2.57 24.78 -2.77
C THR A 246 -2.45 26.02 -3.65
N GLN A 247 -1.49 26.05 -4.57
CA GLN A 247 -1.31 27.17 -5.51
C GLN A 247 -2.56 27.35 -6.39
N ALA A 248 -3.14 26.23 -6.85
CA ALA A 248 -4.30 26.21 -7.72
C ALA A 248 -5.61 26.69 -7.05
N LEU A 249 -5.67 26.80 -5.71
CA LEU A 249 -6.83 27.36 -5.01
C LEU A 249 -7.12 28.80 -5.43
N SER A 250 -6.08 29.58 -5.71
CA SER A 250 -6.19 30.99 -6.11
C SER A 250 -6.73 31.21 -7.53
N TYR A 251 -6.76 30.15 -8.35
CA TYR A 251 -7.12 30.24 -9.77
C TYR A 251 -8.63 30.30 -10.00
N PHE A 252 -9.42 29.76 -9.08
CA PHE A 252 -10.87 29.60 -9.25
C PHE A 252 -11.63 30.11 -8.03
N SER A 253 -12.71 30.85 -8.27
CA SER A 253 -13.67 31.26 -7.22
C SER A 253 -14.74 30.21 -6.98
N SER A 254 -14.95 29.35 -7.97
CA SER A 254 -15.77 28.14 -7.91
C SER A 254 -15.15 27.12 -8.84
N ARG A 255 -15.07 25.86 -8.43
CA ARG A 255 -14.65 24.74 -9.27
C ARG A 255 -15.45 23.50 -8.89
N ARG A 256 -15.78 22.68 -9.88
CA ARG A 256 -16.52 21.44 -9.67
C ARG A 256 -16.15 20.40 -10.71
N GLN A 257 -15.67 19.26 -10.24
CA GLN A 257 -15.61 18.00 -10.96
C GLN A 257 -16.87 17.20 -10.63
N GLN A 258 -17.75 17.02 -11.60
CA GLN A 258 -18.95 16.19 -11.47
C GLN A 258 -18.70 14.83 -12.15
N PRO A 259 -18.58 13.74 -11.39
CA PRO A 259 -18.49 12.41 -11.99
C PRO A 259 -19.81 12.06 -12.70
N VAL A 260 -19.69 11.57 -13.93
CA VAL A 260 -20.79 11.12 -14.80
C VAL A 260 -20.89 9.60 -14.80
N SER A 261 -19.74 8.91 -14.80
CA SER A 261 -19.67 7.45 -14.75
C SER A 261 -18.29 7.00 -14.26
N MET A 262 -18.23 5.88 -13.56
CA MET A 262 -16.98 5.19 -13.19
C MET A 262 -16.90 3.85 -13.93
N VAL A 263 -15.77 3.60 -14.58
CA VAL A 263 -15.47 2.36 -15.29
C VAL A 263 -14.28 1.69 -14.62
N HIS A 264 -14.49 0.51 -14.06
CA HIS A 264 -13.45 -0.23 -13.34
C HIS A 264 -12.81 -1.27 -14.25
N SER A 265 -11.48 -1.38 -14.18
CA SER A 265 -10.71 -2.51 -14.70
C SER A 265 -9.92 -3.15 -13.56
N MET A 266 -9.14 -4.20 -13.86
CA MET A 266 -8.27 -4.81 -12.85
C MET A 266 -7.29 -3.79 -12.27
N GLU A 267 -6.68 -2.95 -13.12
CA GLU A 267 -5.59 -2.05 -12.74
C GLU A 267 -6.05 -0.67 -12.25
N GLN A 268 -7.18 -0.16 -12.74
CA GLN A 268 -7.54 1.25 -12.57
C GLN A 268 -9.06 1.49 -12.50
N THR A 269 -9.44 2.71 -12.17
CA THR A 269 -10.79 3.24 -12.34
C THR A 269 -10.75 4.50 -13.18
N THR A 270 -11.45 4.50 -14.30
CA THR A 270 -11.60 5.69 -15.15
C THR A 270 -12.92 6.38 -14.81
N VAL A 271 -12.86 7.66 -14.46
CA VAL A 271 -14.02 8.50 -14.13
C VAL A 271 -14.23 9.51 -15.25
N ASN A 272 -15.38 9.46 -15.92
CA ASN A 272 -15.77 10.50 -16.87
C ASN A 272 -16.31 11.70 -16.08
N ILE A 273 -15.80 12.90 -16.34
CA ILE A 273 -16.09 14.10 -15.54
C ILE A 273 -16.60 15.23 -16.43
N ASN A 274 -17.66 15.89 -15.97
CA ASN A 274 -18.01 17.22 -16.41
C ASN A 274 -17.35 18.22 -15.45
N TYR A 275 -16.41 19.01 -15.96
CA TYR A 275 -15.74 20.05 -15.20
C TYR A 275 -16.42 21.39 -15.44
N SER A 276 -16.60 22.17 -14.37
CA SER A 276 -17.09 23.54 -14.44
C SER A 276 -16.37 24.42 -13.42
N ALA A 277 -15.98 25.63 -13.82
CA ALA A 277 -15.32 26.58 -12.92
C ALA A 277 -15.59 28.04 -13.27
N ILE A 278 -15.32 28.94 -12.32
CA ILE A 278 -15.32 30.39 -12.49
C ILE A 278 -13.95 30.93 -12.11
N LEU A 279 -13.27 31.62 -13.02
CA LEU A 279 -11.91 32.10 -12.81
C LEU A 279 -11.85 33.18 -11.72
N ALA A 280 -10.90 33.08 -10.78
CA ALA A 280 -10.62 34.10 -9.76
C ALA A 280 -9.54 35.11 -10.18
N THR A 281 -8.80 34.81 -11.25
CA THR A 281 -7.74 35.65 -11.84
C THR A 281 -7.88 35.69 -13.37
N ASP A 282 -7.22 36.65 -14.00
CA ASP A 282 -6.99 36.63 -15.44
C ASP A 282 -5.98 35.53 -15.79
N PHE A 283 -6.23 34.78 -16.85
CA PHE A 283 -5.35 33.72 -17.35
C PHE A 283 -4.51 34.19 -18.55
N PRO A 284 -3.31 33.61 -18.77
CA PRO A 284 -2.41 34.02 -19.85
C PRO A 284 -2.97 33.85 -21.27
N ASP A 285 -3.93 32.95 -21.45
CA ASP A 285 -4.62 32.68 -22.72
C ASP A 285 -5.70 33.72 -23.07
N GLY A 286 -5.88 34.74 -22.22
CA GLY A 286 -6.80 35.85 -22.43
C GLY A 286 -8.14 35.72 -21.71
N MET A 287 -8.42 34.60 -21.04
CA MET A 287 -9.65 34.49 -20.24
C MET A 287 -9.60 35.42 -19.01
N LYS A 288 -10.71 36.11 -18.76
CA LYS A 288 -10.81 37.13 -17.70
C LYS A 288 -11.37 36.57 -16.40
N LYS A 289 -10.96 37.15 -15.28
CA LYS A 289 -11.58 36.91 -13.97
C LYS A 289 -13.11 36.99 -14.07
N GLY A 290 -13.80 36.00 -13.49
CA GLY A 290 -15.26 35.86 -13.54
C GLY A 290 -15.78 35.09 -14.75
N SER A 291 -14.93 34.74 -15.73
CA SER A 291 -15.34 33.90 -16.86
C SER A 291 -15.68 32.49 -16.39
N SER A 292 -16.72 31.90 -16.99
CA SER A 292 -17.07 30.50 -16.79
C SER A 292 -16.28 29.59 -17.73
N LEU A 293 -15.76 28.49 -17.20
CA LEU A 293 -15.10 27.42 -17.93
C LEU A 293 -15.93 26.14 -17.77
N ALA A 294 -16.17 25.42 -18.87
CA ALA A 294 -16.85 24.13 -18.86
C ALA A 294 -16.15 23.18 -19.84
N LEU A 295 -15.75 22.01 -19.33
CA LEU A 295 -14.97 21.02 -20.09
C LEU A 295 -15.51 19.62 -19.81
N LYS A 296 -15.36 18.73 -20.78
CA LYS A 296 -15.54 17.30 -20.58
C LYS A 296 -14.17 16.66 -20.62
N GLY A 297 -13.90 15.78 -19.69
CA GLY A 297 -12.66 15.04 -19.63
C GLY A 297 -12.87 13.72 -18.92
N ARG A 298 -11.77 13.03 -18.69
CA ARG A 298 -11.75 11.83 -17.85
C ARG A 298 -10.54 11.86 -16.95
N THR A 299 -10.69 11.31 -15.76
CA THR A 299 -9.60 11.12 -14.82
C THR A 299 -9.39 9.63 -14.63
N VAL A 300 -8.15 9.17 -14.74
CA VAL A 300 -7.76 7.79 -14.48
C VAL A 300 -7.14 7.72 -13.10
N PHE A 301 -7.67 6.86 -12.24
CA PHE A 301 -7.16 6.57 -10.91
C PHE A 301 -6.55 5.17 -10.89
N GLU A 302 -5.28 5.07 -10.51
CA GLU A 302 -4.62 3.81 -10.19
C GLU A 302 -4.40 3.70 -8.68
N PHE A 303 -4.27 2.46 -8.20
CA PHE A 303 -4.23 2.16 -6.78
C PHE A 303 -3.01 1.32 -6.42
N SER A 304 -2.46 1.59 -5.24
CA SER A 304 -1.45 0.76 -4.59
C SER A 304 -1.88 0.56 -3.13
N GLY A 305 -2.02 -0.69 -2.69
CA GLY A 305 -2.68 -0.98 -1.41
C GLY A 305 -4.11 -0.46 -1.40
N GLU A 306 -4.50 0.26 -0.34
CA GLU A 306 -5.82 0.90 -0.22
C GLU A 306 -5.77 2.42 -0.49
N LEU A 307 -4.73 2.90 -1.18
CA LEU A 307 -4.53 4.32 -1.50
C LEU A 307 -4.52 4.55 -3.01
N ILE A 308 -4.82 5.78 -3.41
CA ILE A 308 -4.65 6.25 -4.80
C ILE A 308 -3.16 6.49 -5.04
N SER A 309 -2.58 5.82 -6.03
CA SER A 309 -1.15 5.90 -6.36
C SER A 309 -0.84 6.68 -7.63
N ARG A 310 -1.82 6.84 -8.53
CA ARG A 310 -1.71 7.72 -9.69
C ARG A 310 -3.05 8.37 -10.01
N ILE A 311 -2.99 9.64 -10.42
CA ILE A 311 -4.11 10.38 -10.97
C ILE A 311 -3.66 10.98 -12.30
N THR A 312 -4.34 10.64 -13.38
CA THR A 312 -4.10 11.22 -14.71
C THR A 312 -5.37 11.92 -15.19
N ASP A 313 -5.35 13.25 -15.23
CA ASP A 313 -6.41 14.07 -15.81
C ASP A 313 -6.20 14.16 -17.33
N ILE A 314 -7.24 13.89 -18.11
CA ILE A 314 -7.20 13.87 -19.58
C ILE A 314 -8.31 14.75 -20.13
N ALA A 315 -7.92 15.80 -20.85
CA ALA A 315 -8.78 16.78 -21.50
C ALA A 315 -8.75 16.67 -23.04
#